data_AF-A0A7C9MSP5-F1
#
_entry.id   AF-A0A7C9MSP5-F1
#
_cell.length_a   1.000
_cell.length_b   1.000
_cell.length_c   1.000
_cell.angle_alpha   90.00
_cell.angle_beta   90.00
_cell.angle_gamma   90.00
#
_symmetry.space_group_name_H-M   'P 1'
#
loop_
_entity.id
_entity.type
_entity.pdbx_description
1 polymer ?
#
loop_
_entity_poly.entity_id
_entity_poly.type
_entity_poly.pdbx_seq_one_letter_code
_entity_poly.pdbx_strand_id
1 'polypeptide(L)'
;MYRGLQISASDVEKNLLTDSTINWGLKVKAFEDEMQLLRSEVDLDIAENFNIEDLSGSIDAEKLVQQWFPVSEYDVFLSHSHLDKGSAVRFAVWLHEYLGLRVFVDSTVWGYSDELLRKLDDKYCYQKSSQTYSYEERNETTAHVHLMLAMALQEMIDKSECFVFLKSDNSLPLSIQQESQTKSPWIFEELKTTSIIHKIVPNRFLLKKGMQTRDRAMYAREQLEVNYLVGDELNKLGKLASEDLIIAADNCRSTPNLLGLDAIYQNVSAK
;
A
#
# COMPACT_ATOMS: atom_id res chain seq x y z
N MET A 1 -7.32 -0.45 8.86
CA MET A 1 -7.78 0.42 7.75
C MET A 1 -9.24 0.87 7.91
N TYR A 2 -9.60 2.11 7.60
CA TYR A 2 -10.98 2.64 7.69
C TYR A 2 -11.76 2.57 6.37
N ARG A 3 -11.20 3.06 5.26
CA ARG A 3 -11.89 3.11 3.96
C ARG A 3 -11.00 2.64 2.81
N GLY A 4 -11.61 1.93 1.86
CA GLY A 4 -10.98 1.56 0.60
C GLY A 4 -11.61 2.34 -0.55
N LEU A 5 -10.80 2.95 -1.40
CA LEU A 5 -11.21 3.76 -2.54
C LEU A 5 -10.54 3.27 -3.82
N GLN A 6 -11.13 3.59 -4.96
CA GLN A 6 -10.53 3.39 -6.28
C GLN A 6 -10.63 4.66 -7.12
N ILE A 7 -9.57 4.98 -7.86
CA ILE A 7 -9.52 6.12 -8.79
C ILE A 7 -8.86 5.71 -10.10
N SER A 8 -9.29 6.29 -11.22
CA SER A 8 -8.72 6.03 -12.54
C SER A 8 -7.39 6.78 -12.72
N ALA A 9 -6.33 6.09 -13.12
CA ALA A 9 -5.04 6.70 -13.45
C ALA A 9 -5.18 7.76 -14.56
N SER A 10 -6.01 7.49 -15.57
CA SER A 10 -6.27 8.44 -16.64
C SER A 10 -7.03 9.69 -16.19
N ASP A 11 -7.86 9.58 -15.15
CA ASP A 11 -8.56 10.72 -14.56
C ASP A 11 -7.57 11.58 -13.77
N VAL A 12 -6.72 10.95 -12.93
CA VAL A 12 -5.64 11.64 -12.20
C VAL A 12 -4.72 12.42 -13.14
N GLU A 13 -4.18 11.77 -14.18
CA GLU A 13 -3.25 12.41 -15.12
C GLU A 13 -3.86 13.60 -15.86
N LYS A 14 -5.13 13.49 -16.27
CA LYS A 14 -5.80 14.54 -17.04
C LYS A 14 -6.24 15.72 -16.19
N ASN A 15 -6.62 15.49 -14.93
CA ASN A 15 -7.37 16.48 -14.15
C ASN A 15 -6.62 16.97 -12.90
N LEU A 16 -5.73 16.17 -12.31
CA LEU A 16 -5.02 16.54 -11.08
C LEU A 16 -3.59 17.01 -11.34
N LEU A 17 -2.92 16.41 -12.32
CA LEU A 17 -1.48 16.62 -12.58
C LEU A 17 -1.22 17.73 -13.63
N THR A 18 -2.17 18.63 -13.81
CA THR A 18 -2.12 19.70 -14.82
C THR A 18 -1.83 21.09 -14.24
N ASP A 19 -1.72 21.22 -12.92
CA ASP A 19 -1.37 22.50 -12.29
C ASP A 19 0.04 22.94 -12.69
N SER A 20 0.10 23.93 -13.58
CA SER A 20 1.34 24.51 -14.11
C SER A 20 2.09 25.40 -13.13
N THR A 21 1.48 25.74 -11.97
CA THR A 21 2.13 26.51 -10.91
C THR A 21 3.05 25.64 -10.04
N ILE A 22 2.85 24.32 -10.07
CA ILE A 22 3.70 23.34 -9.38
C ILE A 22 4.79 22.84 -10.31
N ASN A 23 6.03 22.89 -9.84
CA ASN A 23 7.12 22.16 -10.47
C ASN A 23 7.07 20.69 -10.05
N TRP A 24 6.27 19.90 -10.76
CA TRP A 24 6.07 18.47 -10.51
C TRP A 24 7.38 17.69 -10.49
N GLY A 25 8.33 18.02 -11.37
CA GLY A 25 9.64 17.36 -11.41
C GLY A 25 10.43 17.55 -10.12
N LEU A 26 10.44 18.77 -9.55
CA LEU A 26 11.10 19.03 -8.26
C LEU A 26 10.39 18.33 -7.10
N LYS A 27 9.06 18.33 -7.08
CA LYS A 27 8.27 17.71 -6.01
C LYS A 27 8.37 16.18 -6.01
N VAL A 28 8.29 15.57 -7.19
CA VAL A 28 8.53 14.13 -7.36
C VAL A 28 9.93 13.77 -6.91
N LYS A 29 10.95 14.53 -7.33
CA LYS A 29 12.31 14.29 -6.89
C LYS A 29 12.46 14.39 -5.37
N ALA A 30 11.87 15.41 -4.73
CA ALA A 30 11.93 15.55 -3.28
C ALA A 30 11.27 14.36 -2.55
N PHE A 31 10.13 13.87 -3.05
CA PHE A 31 9.47 12.67 -2.54
C PHE A 31 10.35 11.42 -2.72
N GLU A 32 10.95 11.23 -3.89
CA GLU A 32 11.86 10.12 -4.16
C GLU A 32 13.12 10.19 -3.30
N ASP A 33 13.69 11.37 -3.08
CA ASP A 33 14.86 11.61 -2.22
C ASP A 33 14.52 11.29 -0.75
N GLU A 34 13.32 11.63 -0.27
CA GLU A 34 12.84 11.25 1.08
C GLU A 34 12.71 9.73 1.22
N MET A 35 12.11 9.06 0.23
CA MET A 35 12.00 7.61 0.21
C MET A 35 13.39 6.94 0.14
N GLN A 36 14.33 7.54 -0.58
CA GLN A 36 15.71 7.07 -0.65
C GLN A 36 16.47 7.31 0.66
N LEU A 37 16.16 8.37 1.41
CA LEU A 37 16.75 8.60 2.73
C LEU A 37 16.30 7.51 3.72
N LEU A 38 15.00 7.23 3.77
CA LEU A 38 14.46 6.10 4.55
C LEU A 38 15.13 4.77 4.15
N ARG A 39 15.35 4.58 2.84
CA ARG A 39 16.13 3.44 2.35
C ARG A 39 17.55 3.42 2.91
N SER A 40 18.27 4.54 2.88
CA SER A 40 19.65 4.58 3.34
C SER A 40 19.79 4.29 4.83
N GLU A 41 18.80 4.66 5.64
CA GLU A 41 18.76 4.33 7.07
C GLU A 41 18.61 2.82 7.28
N VAL A 42 17.73 2.18 6.49
CA VAL A 42 17.57 0.71 6.47
C VAL A 42 18.86 0.02 5.99
N ASP A 43 19.45 0.49 4.89
CA ASP A 43 20.67 -0.07 4.32
C ASP A 43 21.85 0.03 5.30
N LEU A 44 21.95 1.13 6.07
CA LEU A 44 22.95 1.31 7.12
C LEU A 44 22.72 0.36 8.30
N ASP A 45 21.48 0.24 8.79
CA ASP A 45 21.15 -0.72 9.86
C ASP A 45 21.47 -2.15 9.43
N ILE A 46 21.14 -2.52 8.19
CA ILE A 46 21.54 -3.80 7.62
C ILE A 46 23.08 -3.88 7.57
N ALA A 47 23.79 -2.92 7.00
CA ALA A 47 25.26 -3.03 6.90
C ALA A 47 25.97 -3.19 8.25
N GLU A 48 25.48 -2.53 9.30
CA GLU A 48 26.05 -2.57 10.65
C GLU A 48 25.58 -3.78 11.47
N ASN A 49 24.32 -4.19 11.31
CA ASN A 49 23.65 -5.16 12.17
C ASN A 49 23.12 -6.41 11.44
N PHE A 50 23.49 -6.65 10.17
CA PHE A 50 23.05 -7.83 9.41
C PHE A 50 23.75 -9.09 9.90
N ASN A 51 23.27 -9.58 11.03
CA ASN A 51 23.51 -10.92 11.50
C ASN A 51 22.21 -11.71 11.32
N ILE A 52 22.10 -12.37 10.17
CA ILE A 52 20.91 -13.16 9.81
C ILE A 52 20.66 -14.28 10.83
N GLU A 53 21.72 -14.73 11.51
CA GLU A 53 21.66 -15.84 12.46
C GLU A 53 21.86 -15.35 13.90
N ASP A 54 21.04 -15.87 14.80
CA ASP A 54 21.29 -15.77 16.22
C ASP A 54 22.46 -16.69 16.66
N LEU A 55 22.78 -16.69 17.95
CA LEU A 55 23.85 -17.52 18.52
C LEU A 55 23.64 -19.03 18.31
N SER A 56 22.45 -19.46 17.90
CA SER A 56 22.12 -20.86 17.58
C SER A 56 22.25 -21.19 16.09
N GLY A 57 22.53 -20.21 15.23
CA GLY A 57 22.55 -20.39 13.79
C GLY A 57 21.18 -20.27 13.12
N SER A 58 20.17 -19.76 13.83
CA SER A 58 18.78 -19.66 13.33
C SER A 58 18.38 -18.22 13.00
N ILE A 59 17.48 -18.04 12.03
CA ILE A 59 17.04 -16.71 11.58
C ILE A 59 15.81 -16.26 12.35
N ASP A 60 15.89 -15.09 12.97
CA ASP A 60 14.75 -14.42 13.58
C ASP A 60 13.92 -13.70 12.51
N ALA A 61 12.83 -14.35 12.07
CA ALA A 61 11.95 -13.85 11.03
C ALA A 61 11.30 -12.49 11.39
N GLU A 62 10.97 -12.25 12.65
CA GLU A 62 10.32 -11.00 13.08
C GLU A 62 11.31 -9.83 12.97
N LYS A 63 12.55 -10.03 13.43
CA LYS A 63 13.60 -9.02 13.26
C LYS A 63 13.92 -8.79 11.79
N LEU A 64 13.98 -9.85 10.99
CA LEU A 64 14.24 -9.72 9.55
C LEU A 64 13.15 -8.89 8.86
N VAL A 65 11.87 -9.12 9.18
CA VAL A 65 10.76 -8.29 8.69
C VAL A 65 10.89 -6.85 9.13
N GLN A 66 11.18 -6.60 10.41
CA GLN A 66 11.32 -5.22 10.93
C GLN A 66 12.45 -4.45 10.28
N GLN A 67 13.58 -5.12 10.00
CA GLN A 67 14.74 -4.51 9.36
C GLN A 67 14.51 -4.26 7.87
N TRP A 68 13.97 -5.25 7.14
CA TRP A 68 13.88 -5.20 5.67
C TRP A 68 12.58 -4.61 5.14
N PHE A 69 11.52 -4.67 5.93
CA PHE A 69 10.19 -4.19 5.57
C PHE A 69 9.61 -3.33 6.70
N PRO A 70 10.29 -2.24 7.11
CA PRO A 70 9.85 -1.44 8.24
C PRO A 70 8.46 -0.86 8.00
N VAL A 71 7.59 -1.09 8.97
CA VAL A 71 6.17 -0.71 8.90
C VAL A 71 5.98 0.62 9.64
N SER A 72 5.98 1.74 8.91
CA SER A 72 5.76 3.10 9.45
C SER A 72 4.31 3.57 9.35
N GLU A 73 3.91 4.60 10.08
CA GLU A 73 2.55 5.13 9.95
C GLU A 73 2.40 5.98 8.68
N TYR A 74 1.48 5.58 7.79
CA TYR A 74 1.05 6.35 6.63
C TYR A 74 -0.46 6.59 6.70
N ASP A 75 -0.93 7.68 6.09
CA ASP A 75 -2.37 7.99 6.04
C ASP A 75 -3.05 7.17 4.94
N VAL A 76 -2.34 6.96 3.82
CA VAL A 76 -2.84 6.28 2.62
C VAL A 76 -1.89 5.18 2.18
N PHE A 77 -2.40 3.97 1.97
CA PHE A 77 -1.77 2.93 1.16
C PHE A 77 -2.22 3.10 -0.29
N LEU A 78 -1.29 3.33 -1.22
CA LEU A 78 -1.56 3.48 -2.65
C LEU A 78 -1.10 2.24 -3.43
N SER A 79 -2.09 1.41 -3.81
CA SER A 79 -1.88 0.23 -4.65
C SER A 79 -1.91 0.60 -6.14
N HIS A 80 -0.96 0.09 -6.93
CA HIS A 80 -0.87 0.38 -8.37
C HIS A 80 -0.15 -0.72 -9.16
N SER A 81 -0.23 -0.66 -10.50
CA SER A 81 0.63 -1.50 -11.34
C SER A 81 2.05 -0.98 -11.32
N HIS A 82 3.05 -1.87 -11.33
CA HIS A 82 4.46 -1.50 -11.42
C HIS A 82 4.75 -0.60 -12.64
N LEU A 83 4.03 -0.80 -13.75
CA LEU A 83 4.14 0.02 -14.97
C LEU A 83 3.59 1.44 -14.80
N ASP A 84 2.78 1.69 -13.77
CA ASP A 84 2.18 2.98 -13.47
C ASP A 84 2.91 3.73 -12.35
N LYS A 85 4.11 3.27 -11.95
CA LYS A 85 4.88 3.85 -10.84
C LYS A 85 5.00 5.38 -10.94
N GLY A 86 5.30 5.90 -12.13
CA GLY A 86 5.42 7.35 -12.34
C GLY A 86 4.11 8.10 -12.05
N SER A 87 2.97 7.55 -12.45
CA SER A 87 1.65 8.12 -12.17
C SER A 87 1.30 8.01 -10.68
N ALA A 88 1.59 6.88 -10.04
CA ALA A 88 1.35 6.68 -8.62
C ALA A 88 2.17 7.64 -7.76
N VAL A 89 3.45 7.83 -8.06
CA VAL A 89 4.32 8.79 -7.33
C VAL A 89 3.81 10.23 -7.51
N ARG A 90 3.47 10.65 -8.74
CA ARG A 90 2.89 11.98 -8.96
C ARG A 90 1.57 12.17 -8.21
N PHE A 91 0.74 11.14 -8.15
CA PHE A 91 -0.50 11.18 -7.40
C PHE A 91 -0.26 11.26 -5.88
N ALA A 92 0.69 10.50 -5.35
CA ALA A 92 1.12 10.58 -3.95
C ALA A 92 1.60 12.00 -3.60
N VAL A 93 2.42 12.61 -4.46
CA VAL A 93 2.84 14.01 -4.33
C VAL A 93 1.65 14.95 -4.33
N TRP A 94 0.68 14.77 -5.23
CA TRP A 94 -0.53 15.60 -5.26
C TRP A 94 -1.30 15.50 -3.92
N LEU A 95 -1.52 14.29 -3.40
CA LEU A 95 -2.19 14.08 -2.11
C LEU A 95 -1.42 14.73 -0.96
N HIS A 96 -0.10 14.71 -1.01
CA HIS A 96 0.75 15.39 -0.03
C HIS A 96 0.60 16.92 -0.11
N GLU A 97 0.80 17.51 -1.28
CA GLU A 97 0.83 18.97 -1.45
C GLU A 97 -0.53 19.62 -1.18
N TYR A 98 -1.63 18.98 -1.58
CA TYR A 98 -2.95 19.58 -1.51
C TYR A 98 -3.79 19.13 -0.31
N LEU A 99 -3.49 17.97 0.28
CA LEU A 99 -4.25 17.40 1.40
C LEU A 99 -3.38 17.08 2.63
N GLY A 100 -2.07 17.28 2.56
CA GLY A 100 -1.14 17.04 3.66
C GLY A 100 -1.01 15.56 4.04
N LEU A 101 -1.32 14.63 3.12
CA LEU A 101 -1.34 13.20 3.40
C LEU A 101 0.03 12.57 3.20
N ARG A 102 0.43 11.68 4.12
CA ARG A 102 1.55 10.77 3.95
C ARG A 102 1.06 9.53 3.21
N VAL A 103 1.67 9.26 2.05
CA VAL A 103 1.23 8.19 1.15
C VAL A 103 2.32 7.15 1.03
N PHE A 104 1.99 5.91 1.39
CA PHE A 104 2.81 4.74 1.11
C PHE A 104 2.54 4.26 -0.32
N VAL A 105 3.60 4.19 -1.14
CA VAL A 105 3.53 3.72 -2.52
C VAL A 105 4.17 2.34 -2.56
N ASP A 106 3.38 1.28 -2.73
CA ASP A 106 3.82 -0.12 -2.58
C ASP A 106 5.14 -0.42 -3.31
N SER A 107 5.31 0.01 -4.57
CA SER A 107 6.46 -0.26 -5.44
C SER A 107 7.79 0.32 -4.96
N THR A 108 7.81 1.15 -3.92
CA THR A 108 9.06 1.63 -3.30
C THR A 108 9.69 0.58 -2.38
N VAL A 109 8.91 -0.40 -1.88
CA VAL A 109 9.37 -1.43 -0.92
C VAL A 109 9.84 -2.73 -1.59
N TRP A 110 9.59 -2.89 -2.88
CA TRP A 110 9.86 -4.15 -3.57
C TRP A 110 11.34 -4.36 -3.90
N GLY A 111 12.12 -3.28 -3.96
CA GLY A 111 13.57 -3.39 -4.12
C GLY A 111 14.23 -4.16 -2.98
N TYR A 112 13.64 -4.15 -1.78
CA TYR A 112 14.18 -4.82 -0.59
C TYR A 112 14.07 -6.34 -0.66
N SER A 113 13.00 -6.89 -1.23
CA SER A 113 12.82 -8.35 -1.29
C SER A 113 13.82 -9.02 -2.22
N ASP A 114 14.11 -8.43 -3.38
CA ASP A 114 15.07 -9.00 -4.34
C ASP A 114 16.50 -8.97 -3.80
N GLU A 115 16.86 -7.93 -3.05
CA GLU A 115 18.17 -7.86 -2.38
C GLU A 115 18.27 -8.87 -1.23
N LEU A 116 17.25 -8.97 -0.38
CA LEU A 116 17.21 -9.96 0.70
C LEU A 116 17.30 -11.39 0.16
N LEU A 117 16.50 -11.70 -0.87
CA LEU A 117 16.52 -13.00 -1.56
C LEU A 117 17.92 -13.34 -2.02
N ARG A 118 18.60 -12.44 -2.72
CA ARG A 118 19.96 -12.67 -3.19
C ARG A 118 20.94 -12.92 -2.05
N LYS A 119 20.87 -12.15 -0.95
CA LYS A 119 21.75 -12.36 0.21
C LYS A 119 21.51 -13.73 0.86
N LEU A 120 20.26 -14.17 0.97
CA LEU A 120 19.92 -15.50 1.50
C LEU A 120 20.35 -16.60 0.54
N ASP A 121 20.06 -16.46 -0.75
CA ASP A 121 20.41 -17.43 -1.79
C ASP A 121 21.94 -17.62 -1.87
N ASP A 122 22.71 -16.53 -1.81
CA ASP A 122 24.18 -16.56 -1.84
C ASP A 122 24.77 -17.28 -0.62
N LYS A 123 24.10 -17.19 0.54
CA LYS A 123 24.57 -17.80 1.78
C LYS A 123 24.14 -19.26 1.92
N TYR A 124 22.87 -19.55 1.63
CA TYR A 124 22.23 -20.82 1.97
C TYR A 124 21.99 -21.73 0.77
N CYS A 125 21.87 -21.18 -0.44
CA CYS A 125 21.49 -21.95 -1.63
C CYS A 125 22.66 -22.14 -2.60
N TYR A 126 23.71 -21.32 -2.51
CA TYR A 126 24.85 -21.38 -3.44
C TYR A 126 25.77 -22.57 -3.17
N GLN A 127 25.95 -23.40 -4.18
CA GLN A 127 26.76 -24.61 -4.15
C GLN A 127 28.12 -24.34 -4.78
N LYS A 128 29.17 -24.21 -3.95
CA LYS A 128 30.54 -23.92 -4.42
C LYS A 128 31.12 -24.96 -5.39
N SER A 129 30.68 -26.22 -5.29
CA SER A 129 31.17 -27.32 -6.12
C SER A 129 30.69 -27.22 -7.57
N SER A 130 29.42 -26.89 -7.78
CA SER A 130 28.80 -26.74 -9.10
C SER A 130 28.82 -25.29 -9.61
N GLN A 131 29.09 -24.32 -8.74
CA GLN A 131 28.93 -22.88 -8.99
C GLN A 131 27.50 -22.50 -9.42
N THR A 132 26.51 -23.21 -8.87
CA THR A 132 25.07 -22.99 -9.12
C THR A 132 24.31 -22.87 -7.81
N TYR A 133 23.04 -22.47 -7.87
CA TYR A 133 22.14 -22.51 -6.71
C TYR A 133 21.36 -23.84 -6.67
N SER A 134 21.09 -24.37 -5.48
CA SER A 134 20.10 -25.44 -5.30
C SER A 134 18.71 -24.91 -5.63
N TYR A 135 17.97 -25.64 -6.45
CA TYR A 135 16.60 -25.28 -6.78
C TYR A 135 15.67 -25.47 -5.57
N GLU A 136 15.88 -26.53 -4.80
CA GLU A 136 15.09 -26.88 -3.63
C GLU A 136 15.27 -25.85 -2.51
N GLU A 137 16.52 -25.52 -2.15
CA GLU A 137 16.79 -24.54 -1.09
C GLU A 137 16.30 -23.15 -1.49
N ARG A 138 16.43 -22.80 -2.78
CA ARG A 138 15.97 -21.51 -3.30
C ARG A 138 14.45 -21.40 -3.30
N ASN A 139 13.70 -22.49 -3.46
CA ASN A 139 12.24 -22.45 -3.30
C ASN A 139 11.85 -22.12 -1.85
N GLU A 140 12.59 -22.62 -0.87
CA GLU A 140 12.37 -22.31 0.55
C GLU A 140 12.67 -20.83 0.84
N THR A 141 13.85 -20.31 0.46
CA THR A 141 14.19 -18.89 0.67
C THR A 141 13.21 -17.96 -0.05
N THR A 142 12.82 -18.32 -1.27
CA THR A 142 11.82 -17.59 -2.07
C THR A 142 10.47 -17.53 -1.37
N ALA A 143 9.99 -18.64 -0.81
CA ALA A 143 8.73 -18.68 -0.08
C ALA A 143 8.78 -17.79 1.18
N HIS A 144 9.86 -17.90 1.97
CA HIS A 144 10.01 -17.12 3.19
C HIS A 144 9.98 -15.61 2.94
N VAL A 145 10.81 -15.11 2.02
CA VAL A 145 10.90 -13.65 1.79
C VAL A 145 9.60 -13.09 1.21
N HIS A 146 8.96 -13.79 0.27
CA HIS A 146 7.70 -13.29 -0.29
C HIS A 146 6.56 -13.32 0.72
N LEU A 147 6.49 -14.33 1.60
CA LEU A 147 5.51 -14.35 2.69
C LEU A 147 5.76 -13.24 3.71
N MET A 148 7.03 -12.98 4.05
CA MET A 148 7.43 -11.85 4.89
C MET A 148 7.00 -10.51 4.30
N LEU A 149 7.28 -10.29 3.01
CA LEU A 149 6.85 -9.08 2.30
C LEU A 149 5.32 -8.95 2.27
N ALA A 150 4.60 -10.03 1.95
CA ALA A 150 3.14 -10.02 1.93
C ALA A 150 2.56 -9.65 3.30
N MET A 151 3.08 -10.24 4.38
CA MET A 151 2.68 -9.88 5.74
C MET A 151 2.97 -8.41 6.08
N ALA A 152 4.12 -7.88 5.68
CA ALA A 152 4.46 -6.47 5.90
C ALA A 152 3.52 -5.52 5.14
N LEU A 153 3.16 -5.87 3.90
CA LEU A 153 2.17 -5.11 3.11
C LEU A 153 0.78 -5.17 3.76
N GLN A 154 0.36 -6.32 4.27
CA GLN A 154 -0.89 -6.46 5.01
C GLN A 154 -0.93 -5.60 6.27
N GLU A 155 0.16 -5.60 7.04
CA GLU A 155 0.30 -4.74 8.22
C GLU A 155 0.27 -3.26 7.84
N MET A 156 0.88 -2.90 6.71
CA MET A 156 0.87 -1.52 6.21
C MET A 156 -0.53 -1.07 5.78
N ILE A 157 -1.27 -1.94 5.09
CA ILE A 157 -2.69 -1.71 4.78
C ILE A 157 -3.47 -1.55 6.09
N ASP A 158 -3.24 -2.39 7.11
CA ASP A 158 -3.97 -2.31 8.37
C ASP A 158 -3.75 -0.99 9.11
N LYS A 159 -2.48 -0.56 9.20
CA LYS A 159 -2.10 0.68 9.87
C LYS A 159 -2.52 1.93 9.10
N SER A 160 -2.59 1.84 7.77
CA SER A 160 -3.08 2.94 6.94
C SER A 160 -4.56 3.20 7.19
N GLU A 161 -4.95 4.46 7.32
CA GLU A 161 -6.36 4.81 7.49
C GLU A 161 -7.14 4.58 6.20
N CYS A 162 -6.54 4.90 5.05
CA CYS A 162 -7.16 4.76 3.75
C CYS A 162 -6.36 3.83 2.84
N PHE A 163 -7.05 2.93 2.14
CA PHE A 163 -6.50 2.23 0.99
C PHE A 163 -7.01 2.91 -0.29
N VAL A 164 -6.14 3.14 -1.26
CA VAL A 164 -6.50 3.69 -2.57
C VAL A 164 -5.91 2.80 -3.66
N PHE A 165 -6.77 2.29 -4.54
CA PHE A 165 -6.35 1.55 -5.74
C PHE A 165 -6.34 2.47 -6.97
N LEU A 166 -5.15 2.61 -7.58
CA LEU A 166 -4.97 3.33 -8.83
C LEU A 166 -5.28 2.42 -10.03
N LYS A 167 -6.49 2.54 -10.56
CA LYS A 167 -6.99 1.72 -11.66
C LYS A 167 -6.47 2.20 -13.02
N SER A 168 -5.86 1.29 -13.77
CA SER A 168 -5.38 1.47 -15.15
C SER A 168 -5.53 0.17 -15.96
N ASP A 169 -5.31 0.25 -17.28
CA ASP A 169 -5.21 -0.93 -18.15
C ASP A 169 -3.99 -1.81 -17.81
N ASN A 170 -2.96 -1.26 -17.19
CA ASN A 170 -1.80 -2.03 -16.72
C ASN A 170 -2.11 -2.80 -15.43
N SER A 171 -3.00 -2.28 -14.59
CA SER A 171 -3.44 -2.91 -13.33
C SER A 171 -4.52 -3.97 -13.55
N LEU A 172 -5.42 -3.72 -14.52
CA LEU A 172 -6.56 -4.57 -14.85
C LEU A 172 -6.64 -4.77 -16.39
N PRO A 173 -5.66 -5.48 -16.99
CA PRO A 173 -5.54 -5.61 -18.46
C PRO A 173 -6.69 -6.38 -19.12
N LEU A 174 -7.49 -7.10 -18.33
CA LEU A 174 -8.67 -7.81 -18.78
C LEU A 174 -9.87 -7.25 -18.03
N SER A 175 -10.53 -6.26 -18.62
CA SER A 175 -11.80 -5.73 -18.14
C SER A 175 -12.85 -5.96 -19.22
N ILE A 176 -13.37 -7.18 -19.31
CA ILE A 176 -14.45 -7.53 -20.24
C ILE A 176 -15.70 -7.75 -19.41
N GLN A 177 -16.78 -7.02 -19.72
CA GLN A 177 -18.14 -7.29 -19.21
C GLN A 177 -18.23 -7.52 -17.69
N GLN A 178 -17.71 -6.57 -16.89
CA GLN A 178 -17.74 -6.56 -15.41
C GLN A 178 -16.80 -7.53 -14.70
N GLU A 179 -16.11 -8.42 -15.41
CA GLU A 179 -15.02 -9.22 -14.83
C GLU A 179 -13.70 -8.47 -15.04
N SER A 180 -13.30 -7.71 -14.01
CA SER A 180 -11.94 -7.16 -13.97
C SER A 180 -10.99 -8.23 -13.47
N GLN A 181 -9.85 -8.41 -14.12
CA GLN A 181 -8.80 -9.34 -13.70
C GLN A 181 -7.44 -8.64 -13.68
N THR A 182 -6.66 -8.91 -12.63
CA THR A 182 -5.25 -8.50 -12.56
C THR A 182 -4.34 -9.69 -12.89
N LYS A 183 -3.21 -9.40 -13.52
CA LYS A 183 -2.11 -10.38 -13.69
C LYS A 183 -1.05 -10.25 -12.60
N SER A 184 -1.13 -9.21 -11.77
CA SER A 184 -0.20 -8.99 -10.67
C SER A 184 -0.68 -9.77 -9.43
N PRO A 185 0.11 -10.73 -8.92
CA PRO A 185 -0.25 -11.45 -7.70
C PRO A 185 -0.32 -10.52 -6.49
N TRP A 186 0.43 -9.41 -6.51
CA TRP A 186 0.48 -8.44 -5.42
C TRP A 186 -0.73 -7.51 -5.40
N ILE A 187 -1.17 -7.02 -6.57
CA ILE A 187 -2.45 -6.29 -6.64
C ILE A 187 -3.60 -7.20 -6.19
N PHE A 188 -3.57 -8.49 -6.55
CA PHE A 188 -4.56 -9.44 -6.07
C PHE A 188 -4.52 -9.58 -4.54
N GLU A 189 -3.33 -9.75 -3.96
CA GLU A 189 -3.11 -9.84 -2.52
C GLU A 189 -3.62 -8.57 -1.80
N GLU A 190 -3.22 -7.38 -2.24
CA GLU A 190 -3.57 -6.10 -1.62
C GLU A 190 -5.09 -5.82 -1.67
N LEU A 191 -5.73 -6.07 -2.82
CA LEU A 191 -7.18 -5.97 -2.98
C LEU A 191 -7.90 -6.99 -2.09
N LYS A 192 -7.39 -8.22 -2.01
CA LYS A 192 -7.98 -9.27 -1.18
C LYS A 192 -7.86 -8.91 0.29
N THR A 193 -6.70 -8.47 0.74
CA THR A 193 -6.42 -8.00 2.10
C THR A 193 -7.36 -6.88 2.47
N THR A 194 -7.52 -5.87 1.62
CA THR A 194 -8.46 -4.76 1.80
C THR A 194 -9.91 -5.22 2.00
N SER A 195 -10.28 -6.36 1.42
CA SER A 195 -11.64 -6.94 1.52
C SER A 195 -11.88 -7.75 2.80
N ILE A 196 -10.84 -8.29 3.42
CA ILE A 196 -10.93 -9.16 4.61
C ILE A 196 -10.53 -8.45 5.90
N ILE A 197 -9.71 -7.39 5.82
CA ILE A 197 -9.18 -6.73 6.99
C ILE A 197 -10.25 -5.93 7.74
N HIS A 198 -10.09 -5.86 9.05
CA HIS A 198 -11.06 -5.21 9.93
C HIS A 198 -11.09 -3.69 9.68
N LYS A 199 -12.30 -3.14 9.62
CA LYS A 199 -12.51 -1.71 9.44
C LYS A 199 -12.33 -0.98 10.77
N ILE A 200 -11.29 -0.15 10.87
CA ILE A 200 -10.98 0.66 12.06
C ILE A 200 -11.58 2.05 11.87
N VAL A 201 -12.56 2.43 12.68
CA VAL A 201 -13.16 3.78 12.64
C VAL A 201 -12.24 4.76 13.36
N PRO A 202 -11.80 5.86 12.73
CA PRO A 202 -10.98 6.85 13.39
C PRO A 202 -11.65 7.41 14.65
N ASN A 203 -10.88 7.53 15.74
CA ASN A 203 -11.38 8.00 17.04
C ASN A 203 -12.11 9.35 16.95
N ARG A 204 -11.67 10.24 16.04
CA ARG A 204 -12.30 11.54 15.80
C ARG A 204 -13.77 11.45 15.32
N PHE A 205 -14.19 10.34 14.72
CA PHE A 205 -15.61 10.10 14.38
C PHE A 205 -16.40 9.49 15.55
N LEU A 206 -15.74 8.80 16.46
CA LEU A 206 -16.36 8.25 17.67
C LEU A 206 -16.68 9.36 18.67
N LEU A 207 -15.82 10.38 18.78
CA LEU A 207 -16.00 11.54 19.66
C LEU A 207 -17.15 12.45 19.23
N LYS A 208 -17.46 12.54 17.92
CA LYS A 208 -18.62 13.27 17.39
C LYS A 208 -19.96 12.60 17.73
N LYS A 209 -19.96 11.30 18.08
CA LYS A 209 -21.15 10.53 18.52
C LYS A 209 -21.37 10.56 20.04
N GLY A 210 -20.80 11.52 20.75
CA GLY A 210 -21.11 11.83 22.15
C GLY A 210 -22.50 12.43 22.38
N MET A 211 -23.53 11.91 21.70
CA MET A 211 -24.96 12.11 22.01
C MET A 211 -25.79 11.05 21.30
N GLN A 212 -25.63 9.78 21.68
CA GLN A 212 -26.71 8.83 21.95
C GLN A 212 -26.12 7.47 22.39
N THR A 213 -26.85 6.85 23.29
CA THR A 213 -26.49 5.72 24.13
C THR A 213 -26.15 4.43 23.37
N ARG A 214 -25.26 3.66 24.02
CA ARG A 214 -25.00 2.22 23.90
C ARG A 214 -26.02 1.44 23.06
N ASP A 215 -25.52 0.75 22.03
CA ASP A 215 -25.89 -0.65 21.83
C ASP A 215 -24.66 -1.45 21.39
N ARG A 216 -24.45 -2.54 22.14
CA ARG A 216 -23.39 -3.53 21.99
C ARG A 216 -24.11 -4.86 21.78
N ALA A 217 -24.19 -5.33 20.54
CA ALA A 217 -24.56 -6.70 20.14
C ALA A 217 -24.30 -6.80 18.61
N MET A 218 -23.89 -7.90 17.97
CA MET A 218 -23.76 -9.31 18.34
C MET A 218 -22.94 -10.00 17.23
N TYR A 219 -22.16 -11.03 17.55
CA TYR A 219 -21.58 -11.94 16.55
C TYR A 219 -22.67 -12.83 15.93
N ALA A 220 -22.62 -13.03 14.61
CA ALA A 220 -23.19 -14.19 13.95
C ALA A 220 -22.30 -14.62 12.76
N ARG A 221 -21.69 -15.81 12.88
CA ARG A 221 -21.31 -16.72 11.77
C ARG A 221 -22.62 -17.36 11.25
N GLU A 222 -22.81 -17.83 10.03
CA GLU A 222 -21.94 -18.44 9.00
C GLU A 222 -22.76 -18.55 7.69
N GLN A 223 -22.14 -18.52 6.50
CA GLN A 223 -22.28 -19.54 5.44
C GLN A 223 -21.32 -19.24 4.27
N LEU A 224 -20.65 -20.29 3.80
CA LEU A 224 -19.59 -20.30 2.79
C LEU A 224 -20.19 -20.48 1.38
N GLU A 225 -19.84 -19.60 0.44
CA GLU A 225 -19.90 -19.88 -1.00
C GLU A 225 -18.63 -19.32 -1.65
N VAL A 226 -17.91 -20.16 -2.39
CA VAL A 226 -16.61 -19.85 -3.02
C VAL A 226 -16.80 -19.68 -4.53
N ASN A 227 -16.32 -18.54 -5.05
CA ASN A 227 -15.85 -18.32 -6.42
C ASN A 227 -14.84 -17.14 -6.42
N TYR A 228 -13.84 -17.15 -7.30
CA TYR A 228 -12.79 -16.11 -7.35
C TYR A 228 -12.89 -15.24 -8.62
N LEU A 229 -13.30 -13.98 -8.43
CA LEU A 229 -13.25 -12.86 -9.38
C LEU A 229 -12.95 -11.59 -8.58
N VAL A 230 -11.93 -10.79 -8.93
CA VAL A 230 -11.61 -9.54 -8.18
C VAL A 230 -12.64 -8.42 -8.37
N GLY A 231 -13.67 -8.66 -9.20
CA GLY A 231 -14.77 -7.72 -9.40
C GLY A 231 -15.52 -7.39 -8.11
N ASP A 232 -15.69 -8.37 -7.21
CA ASP A 232 -16.39 -8.16 -5.95
C ASP A 232 -15.57 -7.33 -4.96
N GLU A 233 -14.26 -7.55 -4.88
CA GLU A 233 -13.34 -6.72 -4.11
C GLU A 233 -13.31 -5.28 -4.64
N LEU A 234 -13.25 -5.09 -5.96
CA LEU A 234 -13.29 -3.77 -6.59
C LEU A 234 -14.62 -3.05 -6.36
N ASN A 235 -15.75 -3.76 -6.37
CA ASN A 235 -17.07 -3.18 -6.12
C ASN A 235 -17.25 -2.69 -4.67
N LYS A 236 -16.47 -3.23 -3.72
CA LYS A 236 -16.46 -2.78 -2.32
C LYS A 236 -15.67 -1.48 -2.12
N LEU A 237 -14.84 -1.07 -3.07
CA LEU A 237 -14.09 0.18 -3.01
C LEU A 237 -14.95 1.36 -3.44
N GLY A 238 -14.97 2.41 -2.62
CA GLY A 238 -15.64 3.66 -2.96
C GLY A 238 -15.01 4.27 -4.22
N LYS A 239 -15.84 4.69 -5.18
CA LYS A 239 -15.36 5.32 -6.40
C LYS A 239 -15.01 6.76 -6.13
N LEU A 240 -13.79 7.14 -6.46
CA LEU A 240 -13.29 8.51 -6.35
C LEU A 240 -13.10 9.07 -7.75
N ALA A 241 -13.58 10.29 -7.96
CA ALA A 241 -13.28 11.07 -9.16
C ALA A 241 -12.34 12.23 -8.79
N SER A 242 -11.57 12.72 -9.76
CA SER A 242 -10.67 13.87 -9.56
C SER A 242 -11.39 15.11 -9.01
N GLU A 243 -12.66 15.34 -9.37
CA GLU A 243 -13.46 16.44 -8.83
C GLU A 243 -13.70 16.32 -7.32
N ASP A 244 -13.89 15.09 -6.80
CA ASP A 244 -14.08 14.86 -5.37
C ASP A 244 -12.83 15.27 -4.58
N LEU A 245 -11.65 15.04 -5.15
CA LEU A 245 -10.35 15.42 -4.60
C LEU A 245 -10.10 16.92 -4.69
N ILE A 246 -10.45 17.55 -5.82
CA ILE A 246 -10.33 19.01 -5.99
C ILE A 246 -11.19 19.73 -4.95
N ILE A 247 -12.45 19.30 -4.76
CA ILE A 247 -13.34 19.86 -3.74
C ILE A 247 -12.77 19.62 -2.34
N ALA A 248 -12.19 18.44 -2.07
CA ALA A 248 -11.56 18.15 -0.78
C ALA A 248 -10.38 19.11 -0.51
N ALA A 249 -9.54 19.36 -1.52
CA ALA A 249 -8.43 20.31 -1.41
C ALA A 249 -8.92 21.75 -1.17
N ASP A 250 -9.96 22.19 -1.88
CA ASP A 250 -10.59 23.51 -1.67
C ASP A 250 -11.15 23.66 -0.25
N ASN A 251 -11.78 22.60 0.27
CA ASN A 251 -12.31 22.58 1.62
C ASN A 251 -11.20 22.66 2.66
N CYS A 252 -10.10 21.92 2.48
CA CYS A 252 -8.92 21.98 3.34
C CYS A 252 -8.28 23.38 3.34
N ARG A 253 -8.19 24.03 2.16
CA ARG A 253 -7.70 25.41 2.05
C ARG A 253 -8.59 26.42 2.77
N SER A 254 -9.91 26.22 2.69
CA SER A 254 -10.91 27.17 3.22
C SER A 254 -11.23 26.94 4.70
N THR A 255 -10.95 25.75 5.24
CA THR A 255 -11.32 25.34 6.60
C THR A 255 -10.08 24.96 7.41
N PRO A 256 -9.62 25.85 8.30
CA PRO A 256 -8.47 25.55 9.17
C PRO A 256 -8.70 24.27 9.98
N ASN A 257 -7.67 23.41 10.06
CA ASN A 257 -7.66 22.13 10.77
C ASN A 257 -8.55 21.02 10.19
N LEU A 258 -9.13 21.18 9.00
CA LEU A 258 -9.79 20.08 8.31
C LEU A 258 -8.74 19.09 7.79
N LEU A 259 -8.77 17.86 8.30
CA LEU A 259 -7.86 16.79 7.85
C LEU A 259 -8.20 16.36 6.43
N GLY A 260 -7.17 16.07 5.62
CA GLY A 260 -7.32 15.69 4.21
C GLY A 260 -8.25 14.49 4.00
N LEU A 261 -8.09 13.42 4.78
CA LEU A 261 -8.96 12.24 4.70
C LEU A 261 -10.41 12.56 5.08
N ASP A 262 -10.64 13.44 6.06
CA ASP A 262 -12.00 13.86 6.44
C ASP A 262 -12.67 14.63 5.30
N ALA A 263 -11.93 15.49 4.61
CA ALA A 263 -12.42 16.21 3.44
C ALA A 263 -12.78 15.24 2.30
N ILE A 264 -11.94 14.25 2.02
CA ILE A 264 -12.25 13.19 1.03
C ILE A 264 -13.52 12.43 1.41
N TYR A 265 -13.65 12.00 2.67
CA TYR A 265 -14.77 11.15 3.09
C TYR A 265 -16.12 11.87 3.08
N GLN A 266 -16.14 13.19 3.33
CA GLN A 266 -17.34 14.01 3.21
C GLN A 266 -17.88 14.02 1.78
N ASN A 267 -17.00 14.11 0.79
CA ASN A 267 -17.39 14.19 -0.61
C ASN A 267 -17.79 12.82 -1.17
N VAL A 268 -17.05 11.76 -0.82
CA VAL A 268 -17.34 10.40 -1.30
C VAL A 268 -18.63 9.83 -0.68
N SER A 269 -18.96 10.18 0.57
CA SER A 269 -20.17 9.66 1.25
C SER A 269 -21.47 10.36 0.82
N ALA A 270 -21.39 11.39 -0.02
CA ALA A 270 -22.55 12.14 -0.52
C ALA A 270 -23.15 11.56 -1.82
N LYS A 271 -22.58 10.45 -2.33
CA LYS A 271 -23.03 9.70 -3.51
C LYS A 271 -23.50 8.31 -3.10
#